data_AF-A0A2I8VGJ1-F1
#
_entry.id   AF-A0A2I8VGJ1-F1
#
_cell.length_a   1.000
_cell.length_b   1.000
_cell.length_c   1.000
_cell.angle_alpha   90.00
_cell.angle_beta   90.00
_cell.angle_gamma   90.00
#
_symmetry.space_group_name_H-M   'P 1'
#
loop_
_entity.id
_entity.type
_entity.pdbx_description
1 polymer ?
#
loop_
_entity_poly.entity_id
_entity_poly.type
_entity_poly.pdbx_seq_one_letter_code
_entity_poly.pdbx_strand_id
1 'polypeptide(L)'
;MTAPTPFDADVLPVDDADELAGVVDLFGALSSEEIAAALVELAYRQRGDVRADRVEEATDRAVAWAVERYYLVEYTPTDLVGAEDADGDAEDADGDAEDADGDAEDADGDAEDADGDAEDADRGDTENVDGDAAYDPLLTVGPVAFPSLPEEAEDLPHILDFETRTVVRESLARAVETRLRGDAARAVVAEDEARIQHLFDVTYDLEAWAPVDVGEVRERLEDALAASDEDDDGDEGPNA
;
A
#
# COMPACT_ATOMS: atom_id res chain seq x y z
N MET A 1 -4.05 -23.77 2.12
CA MET A 1 -4.02 -23.68 3.61
C MET A 1 -4.01 -22.19 3.95
N THR A 2 -5.06 -21.67 4.58
CA THR A 2 -5.09 -20.26 5.01
C THR A 2 -3.94 -20.02 5.98
N ALA A 3 -3.04 -19.08 5.65
CA ALA A 3 -1.97 -18.69 6.57
C ALA A 3 -2.58 -18.26 7.91
N PRO A 4 -1.97 -18.62 9.06
CA PRO A 4 -2.49 -18.23 10.36
C PRO A 4 -2.61 -16.70 10.43
N THR A 5 -3.74 -16.22 10.94
CA THR A 5 -3.94 -14.80 11.22
C THR A 5 -2.99 -14.38 12.36
N PRO A 6 -2.42 -13.16 12.32
CA PRO A 6 -1.49 -12.67 13.33
C PRO A 6 -2.18 -12.24 14.63
N PHE A 7 -3.52 -12.27 14.66
CA PHE A 7 -4.37 -11.87 15.78
C PHE A 7 -4.40 -12.95 16.85
N ASP A 8 -3.40 -12.92 17.74
CA ASP A 8 -3.35 -13.75 18.94
C ASP A 8 -4.17 -13.07 20.05
N ALA A 9 -5.38 -13.58 20.30
CA ALA A 9 -6.29 -13.06 21.32
C ALA A 9 -5.74 -13.15 22.76
N ASP A 10 -4.64 -13.88 23.01
CA ASP A 10 -3.93 -13.87 24.30
C ASP A 10 -2.98 -12.67 24.43
N VAL A 11 -2.74 -11.92 23.34
CA VAL A 11 -1.79 -10.80 23.27
C VAL A 11 -2.48 -9.52 22.85
N LEU A 12 -3.21 -9.55 21.75
CA LEU A 12 -3.86 -8.38 21.17
C LEU A 12 -5.26 -8.22 21.76
N PRO A 13 -5.70 -6.98 22.04
CA PRO A 13 -7.06 -6.67 22.49
C PRO A 13 -8.06 -6.54 21.33
N VAL A 14 -7.70 -7.08 20.16
CA VAL A 14 -8.49 -7.12 18.93
C VAL A 14 -8.49 -8.54 18.37
N ASP A 15 -9.65 -9.00 17.91
CA ASP A 15 -9.85 -10.37 17.42
C ASP A 15 -9.48 -10.54 15.93
N ASP A 16 -9.57 -9.45 15.15
CA ASP A 16 -9.34 -9.47 13.71
C ASP A 16 -8.91 -8.09 13.15
N ALA A 17 -8.76 -8.04 11.82
CA ALA A 17 -8.32 -6.85 11.10
C ALA A 17 -9.39 -5.75 11.02
N ASP A 18 -10.68 -6.10 11.13
CA ASP A 18 -11.77 -5.12 11.15
C ASP A 18 -11.80 -4.38 12.48
N GLU A 19 -11.51 -5.08 13.59
CA GLU A 19 -11.35 -4.43 14.90
C GLU A 19 -10.12 -3.53 14.95
N LEU A 20 -8.99 -3.98 14.37
CA LEU A 20 -7.81 -3.13 14.21
C LEU A 20 -8.12 -1.89 13.35
N ALA A 21 -8.83 -2.07 12.24
CA ALA A 21 -9.26 -0.97 11.39
C ALA A 21 -10.19 -0.01 12.12
N GLY A 22 -11.07 -0.49 13.02
CA GLY A 22 -11.90 0.36 13.87
C GLY A 22 -11.09 1.22 14.83
N VAL A 23 -10.04 0.68 15.44
CA VAL A 23 -9.12 1.48 16.28
C VAL A 23 -8.46 2.59 15.46
N VAL A 24 -8.01 2.30 14.24
CA VAL A 24 -7.43 3.30 13.34
C VAL A 24 -8.47 4.34 12.91
N ASP A 25 -9.70 3.92 12.60
CA ASP A 25 -10.81 4.79 12.16
C ASP A 25 -11.17 5.85 13.20
N LEU A 26 -11.07 5.54 14.50
CA LEU A 26 -11.32 6.50 15.59
C LEU A 26 -10.48 7.78 15.48
N PHE A 27 -9.27 7.66 14.92
CA PHE A 27 -8.34 8.78 14.74
C PHE A 27 -8.21 9.19 13.28
N GLY A 28 -8.87 8.49 12.36
CA GLY A 28 -8.76 8.65 10.91
C GLY A 28 -7.46 8.10 10.32
N ALA A 29 -6.32 8.40 10.93
CA ALA A 29 -5.04 7.80 10.60
C ALA A 29 -4.07 7.81 11.77
N LEU A 30 -3.29 6.74 11.91
CA LEU A 30 -2.30 6.54 12.97
C LEU A 30 -0.97 6.05 12.40
N SER A 31 0.16 6.38 13.04
CA SER A 31 1.43 5.69 12.78
C SER A 31 1.43 4.28 13.39
N SER A 32 2.35 3.40 12.98
CA SER A 32 2.49 2.07 13.59
C SER A 32 2.72 2.14 15.11
N GLU A 33 3.51 3.13 15.56
CA GLU A 33 3.77 3.36 16.99
C GLU A 33 2.50 3.83 17.73
N GLU A 34 1.71 4.72 17.14
CA GLU A 34 0.44 5.17 17.72
C GLU A 34 -0.56 4.01 17.81
N ILE A 35 -0.63 3.13 16.80
CA ILE A 35 -1.45 1.91 16.84
C ILE A 35 -1.00 1.00 17.99
N ALA A 36 0.31 0.75 18.12
CA ALA A 36 0.83 -0.09 19.19
C ALA A 36 0.51 0.48 20.58
N ALA A 37 0.70 1.79 20.77
CA ALA A 37 0.36 2.48 22.01
C ALA A 37 -1.16 2.42 22.31
N ALA A 38 -2.02 2.57 21.29
CA ALA A 38 -3.46 2.44 21.46
C ALA A 38 -3.86 1.02 21.90
N LEU A 39 -3.25 -0.01 21.31
CA LEU A 39 -3.50 -1.40 21.66
C LEU A 39 -2.94 -1.77 23.05
N VAL A 40 -1.81 -1.19 23.47
CA VAL A 40 -1.32 -1.35 24.84
C VAL A 40 -2.30 -0.77 25.86
N GLU A 41 -2.80 0.44 25.61
CA GLU A 41 -3.80 1.08 26.48
C GLU A 41 -5.11 0.27 26.51
N LEU A 42 -5.59 -0.18 25.35
CA LEU A 42 -6.81 -0.97 25.24
C LEU A 42 -6.68 -2.32 25.97
N ALA A 43 -5.55 -3.01 25.80
CA ALA A 43 -5.26 -4.26 26.49
C ALA A 43 -5.20 -4.07 28.01
N TYR A 44 -4.65 -2.94 28.47
CA TYR A 44 -4.65 -2.59 29.89
C TYR A 44 -6.07 -2.41 30.44
N ARG A 45 -6.97 -1.76 29.68
CA ARG A 45 -8.35 -1.58 30.10
C ARG A 45 -9.15 -2.89 30.16
N GLN A 46 -9.04 -3.72 29.12
CA GLN A 46 -9.80 -4.97 29.04
C GLN A 46 -9.34 -6.02 30.07
N ARG A 47 -8.02 -6.08 30.38
CA ARG A 47 -7.42 -7.23 31.09
C ARG A 47 -6.46 -6.87 32.23
N GLY A 48 -6.04 -5.61 32.37
CA GLY A 48 -5.08 -5.16 33.36
C GLY A 48 -3.61 -5.24 32.88
N ASP A 49 -2.67 -5.58 33.77
CA ASP A 49 -1.23 -5.51 33.46
C ASP A 49 -0.82 -6.44 32.31
N VAL A 50 -0.44 -5.85 31.16
CA VAL A 50 0.01 -6.53 29.95
C VAL A 50 1.46 -6.15 29.62
N ARG A 51 2.19 -7.08 29.00
CA ARG A 51 3.56 -6.81 28.54
C ARG A 51 3.53 -6.00 27.25
N ALA A 52 3.83 -4.70 27.34
CA ALA A 52 3.84 -3.79 26.20
C ALA A 52 4.73 -4.30 25.05
N ASP A 53 5.91 -4.84 25.35
CA ASP A 53 6.83 -5.41 24.36
C ASP A 53 6.21 -6.54 23.52
N ARG A 54 5.35 -7.36 24.14
CA ARG A 54 4.66 -8.44 23.44
C ARG A 54 3.51 -7.92 22.58
N VAL A 55 2.82 -6.88 23.04
CA VAL A 55 1.74 -6.23 22.28
C VAL A 55 2.33 -5.55 21.06
N GLU A 56 3.39 -4.76 21.22
CA GLU A 56 4.11 -4.09 20.13
C GLU A 56 4.56 -5.07 19.03
N GLU A 57 5.25 -6.17 19.39
CA GLU A 57 5.67 -7.18 18.41
C GLU A 57 4.50 -7.87 17.70
N ALA A 58 3.37 -8.05 18.40
CA ALA A 58 2.16 -8.58 17.78
C ALA A 58 1.48 -7.56 16.86
N THR A 59 1.48 -6.27 17.25
CA THR A 59 0.96 -5.16 16.45
C THR A 59 1.70 -5.03 15.14
N ASP A 60 3.03 -5.04 15.13
CA ASP A 60 3.82 -4.93 13.89
C ASP A 60 3.45 -6.02 12.88
N ARG A 61 3.28 -7.26 13.36
CA ARG A 61 2.84 -8.39 12.52
C ARG A 61 1.41 -8.23 12.03
N ALA A 62 0.51 -7.73 12.88
CA ALA A 62 -0.88 -7.48 12.54
C ALA A 62 -1.03 -6.37 11.50
N VAL A 63 -0.30 -5.26 11.68
CA VAL A 63 -0.26 -4.13 10.74
C VAL A 63 0.29 -4.58 9.40
N ALA A 64 1.46 -5.24 9.36
CA ALA A 64 2.04 -5.71 8.11
C ALA A 64 1.08 -6.66 7.35
N TRP A 65 0.40 -7.55 8.07
CA TRP A 65 -0.59 -8.45 7.49
C TRP A 65 -1.84 -7.72 6.97
N ALA A 66 -2.32 -6.72 7.71
CA ALA A 66 -3.49 -5.92 7.35
C ALA A 66 -3.21 -5.04 6.13
N VAL A 67 -2.03 -4.44 6.06
CA VAL A 67 -1.54 -3.68 4.92
C VAL A 67 -1.41 -4.57 3.68
N GLU A 68 -0.84 -5.77 3.84
CA GLU A 68 -0.69 -6.73 2.75
C GLU A 68 -2.02 -7.20 2.15
N ARG A 69 -3.08 -7.23 2.97
CA ARG A 69 -4.44 -7.62 2.58
C ARG A 69 -5.38 -6.46 2.34
N TYR A 70 -4.86 -5.23 2.28
CA TYR A 70 -5.64 -4.02 2.01
C TYR A 70 -6.68 -3.65 3.08
N TYR A 71 -6.58 -4.20 4.30
CA TYR A 71 -7.39 -3.76 5.45
C TYR A 71 -6.92 -2.40 5.97
N LEU A 72 -5.62 -2.14 5.89
CA LEU A 72 -5.02 -0.85 6.14
C LEU A 72 -4.26 -0.39 4.90
N VAL A 73 -4.15 0.92 4.72
CA VAL A 73 -3.42 1.56 3.64
C VAL A 73 -2.41 2.54 4.22
N GLU A 74 -1.17 2.41 3.77
CA GLU A 74 -0.11 3.37 4.06
C GLU A 74 -0.26 4.60 3.15
N TYR A 75 -0.07 5.78 3.72
CA TYR A 75 0.10 7.00 2.95
C TYR A 75 1.05 7.95 3.69
N THR A 76 1.84 8.70 2.93
CA THR A 76 2.55 9.85 3.48
C THR A 76 1.66 11.08 3.30
N PRO A 77 1.55 11.98 4.30
CA PRO A 77 0.80 13.23 4.13
C PRO A 77 1.28 14.06 2.91
N THR A 78 2.56 13.93 2.54
CA THR A 78 3.16 14.51 1.34
C THR A 78 2.60 13.94 0.04
N ASP A 79 2.14 12.67 0.01
CA ASP A 79 1.50 12.05 -1.16
C ASP A 79 0.16 12.71 -1.52
N LEU A 80 -0.42 13.50 -0.62
CA LEU A 80 -1.75 14.12 -0.80
C LEU A 80 -1.70 15.63 -1.08
N VAL A 81 -0.53 16.27 -1.00
CA VAL A 81 -0.33 17.71 -1.28
C VAL A 81 -0.18 18.00 -2.78
N GLY A 82 -0.32 16.98 -3.64
CA GLY A 82 -0.24 17.11 -5.10
C GLY A 82 -1.54 17.51 -5.81
N ALA A 83 -2.56 17.96 -5.07
CA ALA A 83 -3.86 18.36 -5.64
C ALA A 83 -4.22 19.85 -5.41
N GLU A 84 -3.28 20.67 -4.97
CA GLU A 84 -3.38 22.13 -5.05
C GLU A 84 -2.56 22.62 -6.24
N ASP A 85 -3.15 22.55 -7.44
CA ASP A 85 -2.92 23.44 -8.60
C ASP A 85 -3.78 22.93 -9.77
N ALA A 86 -5.09 22.83 -9.55
CA ALA A 86 -6.09 22.72 -10.61
C ALA A 86 -7.03 23.93 -10.56
N ASP A 87 -6.46 25.12 -10.33
CA ASP A 87 -7.09 26.37 -10.73
C ASP A 87 -6.84 26.52 -12.23
N GLY A 88 -7.82 26.11 -13.02
CA GLY A 88 -7.78 26.26 -14.46
C GLY A 88 -7.70 27.73 -14.86
N ASP A 89 -6.68 28.06 -15.64
CA ASP A 89 -6.81 29.04 -16.73
C ASP A 89 -6.10 28.44 -17.94
N ALA A 90 -6.85 27.67 -18.73
CA ALA A 90 -6.42 27.29 -20.06
C ALA A 90 -6.53 28.55 -20.93
N GLU A 91 -5.42 29.27 -21.01
CA GLU A 91 -5.24 30.47 -21.81
C GLU A 91 -5.67 30.20 -23.27
N ASP A 92 -6.57 31.03 -23.78
CA ASP A 92 -6.77 31.23 -25.22
C ASP A 92 -5.41 31.68 -25.82
N ALA A 93 -4.71 30.75 -26.48
CA ALA A 93 -3.53 31.02 -27.28
C ALA A 93 -3.79 30.64 -28.74
N ASP A 94 -4.57 31.48 -29.41
CA ASP A 94 -4.54 31.66 -30.86
C ASP A 94 -3.17 32.24 -31.28
N GLY A 95 -2.22 31.33 -31.50
CA GLY A 95 -0.91 31.64 -32.08
C GLY A 95 -0.62 30.70 -33.24
N ASP A 96 -0.84 31.19 -34.46
CA ASP A 96 -0.35 30.58 -35.71
C ASP A 96 1.15 30.28 -35.59
N ALA A 97 1.49 28.99 -35.58
CA ALA A 97 2.87 28.53 -35.75
C ALA A 97 3.18 28.47 -37.25
N GLU A 98 3.83 29.52 -37.74
CA GLU A 98 4.41 29.58 -39.09
C GLU A 98 5.51 28.51 -39.23
N ASP A 99 5.49 27.82 -40.37
CA ASP A 99 6.46 26.82 -40.79
C ASP A 99 7.90 27.35 -40.69
N ALA A 100 8.74 26.64 -39.94
CA ALA A 100 10.18 26.85 -39.89
C ALA A 100 10.90 25.58 -40.36
N ASP A 101 11.03 25.48 -41.68
CA ASP A 101 11.95 24.63 -42.40
C ASP A 101 13.40 25.03 -42.08
N GLY A 102 14.01 24.28 -41.15
CA GLY A 102 15.42 24.38 -40.80
C GLY A 102 16.10 23.02 -40.96
N ASP A 103 16.82 22.86 -42.08
CA ASP A 103 17.73 21.75 -42.35
C ASP A 103 18.75 21.58 -41.20
N ALA A 104 18.77 20.40 -40.60
CA ALA A 104 19.79 19.99 -39.64
C ALA A 104 21.04 19.53 -40.41
N GLU A 105 22.10 20.33 -40.35
CA GLU A 105 23.42 19.94 -40.85
C GLU A 105 24.09 19.00 -39.83
N ASP A 106 24.61 17.89 -40.35
CA ASP A 106 25.33 16.84 -39.63
C ASP A 106 26.52 17.41 -38.84
N ALA A 107 26.62 17.04 -37.56
CA ALA A 107 27.79 17.25 -36.72
C ALA A 107 28.38 15.90 -36.31
N ASP A 108 29.27 15.40 -37.16
CA ASP A 108 30.23 14.34 -36.94
C ASP A 108 31.30 14.79 -35.93
N GLY A 109 31.09 14.43 -34.66
CA GLY A 109 32.05 14.61 -33.58
C GLY A 109 32.56 13.26 -33.07
N ASP A 110 33.72 12.84 -33.58
CA ASP A 110 34.53 11.73 -33.07
C ASP A 110 34.91 11.97 -31.59
N ALA A 111 34.43 11.11 -30.70
CA ALA A 111 34.87 11.04 -29.31
C ALA A 111 36.03 10.03 -29.21
N GLU A 112 37.24 10.56 -29.09
CA GLU A 112 38.47 9.80 -28.88
C GLU A 112 38.52 9.16 -27.49
N ASP A 113 39.04 7.93 -27.46
CA ASP A 113 39.21 7.04 -26.33
C ASP A 113 39.96 7.68 -25.16
N ALA A 114 39.41 7.51 -23.94
CA ALA A 114 40.12 7.77 -22.69
C ALA A 114 40.28 6.46 -21.93
N ASP A 115 41.40 5.80 -22.18
CA ASP A 115 41.94 4.72 -21.36
C ASP A 115 42.35 5.27 -19.98
N GLY A 116 41.77 4.75 -18.91
CA GLY A 116 42.10 5.15 -17.54
C GLY A 116 41.83 4.04 -16.55
N ASP A 117 42.89 3.34 -16.18
CA ASP A 117 42.98 2.21 -15.26
C ASP A 117 42.13 2.32 -13.99
N ALA A 118 41.46 1.21 -13.69
CA ALA A 118 40.92 0.90 -12.38
C ALA A 118 42.04 0.63 -11.39
N GLU A 119 42.02 1.29 -10.23
CA GLU A 119 42.60 0.71 -9.01
C GLU A 119 41.82 1.14 -7.77
N ASP A 120 41.79 0.18 -6.85
CA ASP A 120 41.48 0.23 -5.43
C ASP A 120 40.02 0.28 -4.95
N ALA A 121 39.64 -0.89 -4.42
CA ALA A 121 38.52 -1.11 -3.55
C ALA A 121 38.66 -0.29 -2.25
N ASP A 122 37.65 0.53 -1.97
CA ASP A 122 37.21 0.73 -0.59
C ASP A 122 35.77 0.23 -0.45
N ARG A 123 35.62 -0.63 0.55
CA ARG A 123 34.44 -1.43 0.81
C ARG A 123 33.67 -0.69 1.89
N GLY A 124 32.46 -0.28 1.54
CA GLY A 124 31.44 0.09 2.52
C GLY A 124 31.36 1.59 2.76
N ASP A 125 30.61 2.26 1.90
CA ASP A 125 29.65 3.24 2.39
C ASP A 125 28.52 3.36 1.36
N THR A 126 27.45 2.58 1.55
CA THR A 126 26.15 2.98 0.98
C THR A 126 25.65 4.10 1.88
N GLU A 127 26.24 5.27 1.70
CA GLU A 127 25.70 6.53 2.19
C GLU A 127 24.31 6.62 1.55
N ASN A 128 23.28 6.42 2.37
CA ASN A 128 21.90 6.70 2.01
C ASN A 128 21.79 8.20 1.71
N VAL A 129 21.99 8.54 0.45
CA VAL A 129 21.50 9.75 -0.22
C VAL A 129 20.04 9.41 -0.54
N ASP A 130 19.00 9.92 0.12
CA ASP A 130 18.73 11.29 0.53
C ASP A 130 17.99 11.33 1.88
N GLY A 131 18.41 12.24 2.75
CA GLY A 131 17.64 12.63 3.93
C GLY A 131 16.49 13.56 3.55
N ASP A 132 15.37 12.98 3.12
CA ASP A 132 14.08 13.53 3.53
C ASP A 132 13.82 12.96 4.94
N ALA A 133 13.41 13.78 5.89
CA ALA A 133 13.03 13.27 7.21
C ALA A 133 11.74 12.47 7.00
N ALA A 134 11.90 11.19 6.63
CA ALA A 134 10.80 10.27 6.39
C ALA A 134 9.98 10.21 7.67
N TYR A 135 8.86 10.94 7.68
CA TYR A 135 7.81 10.70 8.65
C TYR A 135 7.43 9.23 8.51
N ASP A 136 7.29 8.52 9.64
CA ASP A 136 6.76 7.17 9.59
C ASP A 136 5.42 7.20 8.84
N PRO A 137 5.22 6.27 7.88
CA PRO A 137 4.00 6.26 7.06
C PRO A 137 2.78 6.18 7.97
N LEU A 138 1.77 6.98 7.68
CA LEU A 138 0.50 6.91 8.37
C LEU A 138 -0.36 5.81 7.77
N LEU A 139 -1.09 5.12 8.64
CA LEU A 139 -1.99 4.04 8.30
C LEU A 139 -3.42 4.52 8.48
N THR A 140 -4.26 4.22 7.50
CA THR A 140 -5.70 4.47 7.53
C THR A 140 -6.47 3.25 7.03
N VAL A 141 -7.79 3.27 7.19
CA VAL A 141 -8.67 2.17 6.80
C VAL A 141 -8.61 1.95 5.29
N GLY A 142 -8.37 0.71 4.89
CA GLY A 142 -8.28 0.29 3.49
C GLY A 142 -9.62 -0.17 2.89
N PRO A 143 -9.61 -0.57 1.59
CA PRO A 143 -10.83 -0.90 0.86
C PRO A 143 -11.55 -2.17 1.31
N VAL A 144 -10.85 -3.17 1.84
CA VAL A 144 -11.49 -4.43 2.25
C VAL A 144 -11.95 -4.44 3.71
N ALA A 145 -11.63 -3.39 4.47
CA ALA A 145 -11.98 -3.31 5.87
C ALA A 145 -13.44 -2.91 6.06
N PHE A 146 -14.07 -3.54 7.05
CA PHE A 146 -15.37 -3.16 7.61
C PHE A 146 -15.18 -2.78 9.08
N PRO A 147 -14.64 -1.57 9.38
CA PRO A 147 -14.23 -1.19 10.71
C PRO A 147 -15.28 -1.50 11.78
N SER A 148 -14.86 -2.27 12.79
CA SER A 148 -15.65 -2.59 13.97
C SER A 148 -14.91 -2.10 15.20
N LEU A 149 -15.62 -1.59 16.21
CA LEU A 149 -14.95 -1.11 17.42
C LEU A 149 -14.82 -2.25 18.44
N PRO A 150 -13.59 -2.57 18.89
CA PRO A 150 -13.40 -3.51 19.98
C PRO A 150 -13.94 -2.93 21.31
N GLU A 151 -14.22 -3.80 22.27
CA GLU A 151 -14.73 -3.38 23.58
C GLU A 151 -13.80 -2.36 24.25
N GLU A 152 -14.39 -1.29 24.80
CA GLU A 152 -13.71 -0.21 25.53
C GLU A 152 -12.84 0.74 24.67
N ALA A 153 -12.83 0.59 23.35
CA ALA A 153 -12.04 1.44 22.44
C ALA A 153 -12.62 2.84 22.23
N GLU A 154 -13.93 3.04 22.46
CA GLU A 154 -14.62 4.34 22.25
C GLU A 154 -13.99 5.50 23.03
N ASP A 155 -13.35 5.21 24.16
CA ASP A 155 -12.71 6.21 25.03
C ASP A 155 -11.27 6.54 24.62
N LEU A 156 -10.66 5.79 23.68
CA LEU A 156 -9.25 5.96 23.31
C LEU A 156 -8.94 7.40 22.88
N PRO A 157 -9.74 8.09 22.05
CA PRO A 157 -9.48 9.48 21.66
C PRO A 157 -9.52 10.50 22.81
N HIS A 158 -10.06 10.12 23.96
CA HIS A 158 -10.07 10.96 25.17
C HIS A 158 -8.92 10.66 26.13
N ILE A 159 -8.34 9.47 26.04
CA ILE A 159 -7.23 9.04 26.88
C ILE A 159 -5.91 9.37 26.21
N LEU A 160 -5.81 9.06 24.93
CA LEU A 160 -4.62 9.23 24.12
C LEU A 160 -4.66 10.62 23.50
N ASP A 161 -3.60 11.40 23.73
CA ASP A 161 -3.42 12.75 23.18
C ASP A 161 -2.85 12.68 21.75
N PHE A 162 -3.44 11.80 20.92
CA PHE A 162 -3.06 11.65 19.51
C PHE A 162 -3.84 12.63 18.65
N GLU A 163 -3.21 13.05 17.54
CA GLU A 163 -3.87 13.89 16.56
C GLU A 163 -4.91 13.09 15.78
N THR A 164 -6.15 13.57 15.73
CA THR A 164 -7.17 13.06 14.81
C THR A 164 -6.98 13.69 13.42
N ARG A 165 -6.89 12.86 12.38
CA ARG A 165 -6.52 13.28 11.02
C ARG A 165 -7.69 13.11 10.06
N THR A 166 -7.91 14.09 9.18
CA THR A 166 -8.90 13.98 8.11
C THR A 166 -8.25 13.39 6.87
N VAL A 167 -8.72 12.23 6.43
CA VAL A 167 -8.16 11.50 5.30
C VAL A 167 -9.03 11.68 4.06
N VAL A 168 -8.46 12.19 2.97
CA VAL A 168 -9.16 12.35 1.69
C VAL A 168 -9.02 11.06 0.89
N ARG A 169 -10.10 10.27 0.88
CA ARG A 169 -10.12 8.93 0.25
C ARG A 169 -9.77 8.94 -1.24
N GLU A 170 -10.18 9.98 -1.97
CA GLU A 170 -9.86 10.13 -3.40
C GLU A 170 -8.35 10.22 -3.66
N SER A 171 -7.62 10.88 -2.76
CA SER A 171 -6.16 10.99 -2.83
C SER A 171 -5.48 9.65 -2.56
N LEU A 172 -6.03 8.85 -1.64
CA LEU A 172 -5.54 7.50 -1.37
C LEU A 172 -5.80 6.52 -2.51
N ALA A 173 -6.92 6.69 -3.20
CA ALA A 173 -7.37 5.73 -4.20
C ALA A 173 -6.32 5.48 -5.29
N ARG A 174 -5.61 6.52 -5.74
CA ARG A 174 -4.51 6.39 -6.71
C ARG A 174 -3.31 5.63 -6.15
N ALA A 175 -2.96 5.85 -4.88
CA ALA A 175 -1.87 5.13 -4.22
C ALA A 175 -2.20 3.63 -4.10
N VAL A 176 -3.43 3.32 -3.69
CA VAL A 176 -3.93 1.94 -3.59
C VAL A 176 -4.00 1.28 -4.96
N GLU A 177 -4.50 1.97 -5.99
CA GLU A 177 -4.52 1.49 -7.38
C GLU A 177 -3.11 1.15 -7.89
N THR A 178 -2.15 2.04 -7.63
CA THR A 178 -0.75 1.85 -8.03
C THR A 178 -0.15 0.61 -7.36
N ARG A 179 -0.38 0.45 -6.05
CA ARG A 179 0.05 -0.73 -5.30
C ARG A 179 -0.61 -2.00 -5.85
N LEU A 180 -1.93 -1.98 -6.06
CA LEU A 180 -2.71 -3.11 -6.56
C LEU A 180 -2.21 -3.58 -7.92
N ARG A 181 -1.94 -2.65 -8.85
CA ARG A 181 -1.38 -2.98 -10.17
C ARG A 181 -0.01 -3.65 -10.05
N GLY A 182 0.84 -3.17 -9.14
CA GLY A 182 2.16 -3.78 -8.88
C GLY A 182 2.07 -5.16 -8.23
N ASP A 183 1.18 -5.33 -7.25
CA ASP A 183 0.91 -6.62 -6.60
C ASP A 183 0.35 -7.63 -7.60
N ALA A 184 -0.62 -7.23 -8.43
CA ALA A 184 -1.22 -8.08 -9.46
C ALA A 184 -0.17 -8.56 -10.46
N ALA A 185 0.68 -7.66 -10.97
CA ALA A 185 1.75 -8.03 -11.89
C ALA A 185 2.72 -9.04 -11.25
N ARG A 186 3.10 -8.86 -9.98
CA ARG A 186 3.96 -9.81 -9.26
C ARG A 186 3.29 -11.16 -9.04
N ALA A 187 2.02 -11.17 -8.63
CA ALA A 187 1.27 -12.38 -8.36
C ALA A 187 1.09 -13.24 -9.63
N VAL A 188 0.76 -12.60 -10.76
CA VAL A 188 0.65 -13.27 -12.06
C VAL A 188 1.99 -13.85 -12.52
N VAL A 189 3.10 -13.10 -12.39
CA VAL A 189 4.44 -13.61 -12.74
C VAL A 189 4.87 -14.77 -11.83
N ALA A 190 4.44 -14.78 -10.58
CA ALA A 190 4.72 -15.84 -9.62
C ALA A 190 3.75 -17.03 -9.71
N GLU A 191 2.70 -16.94 -10.54
CA GLU A 191 1.61 -17.91 -10.62
C GLU A 191 1.01 -18.24 -9.24
N ASP A 192 0.97 -17.25 -8.33
CA ASP A 192 0.41 -17.40 -7.00
C ASP A 192 -1.11 -17.25 -7.07
N GLU A 193 -1.80 -18.33 -7.45
CA GLU A 193 -3.25 -18.38 -7.64
C GLU A 193 -4.03 -17.84 -6.42
N ALA A 194 -3.61 -18.19 -5.21
CA ALA A 194 -4.26 -17.72 -3.99
C ALA A 194 -4.15 -16.20 -3.83
N ARG A 195 -3.00 -15.63 -4.20
CA ARG A 195 -2.82 -14.17 -4.23
C ARG A 195 -3.56 -13.52 -5.40
N ILE A 196 -3.56 -14.12 -6.58
CA ILE A 196 -4.30 -13.62 -7.75
C ILE A 196 -5.79 -13.53 -7.42
N GLN A 197 -6.38 -14.59 -6.86
CA GLN A 197 -7.78 -14.61 -6.44
C GLN A 197 -8.09 -13.53 -5.40
N HIS A 198 -7.24 -13.38 -4.37
CA HIS A 198 -7.43 -12.34 -3.37
C HIS A 198 -7.39 -10.93 -3.98
N LEU A 199 -6.41 -10.66 -4.86
CA LEU A 199 -6.31 -9.35 -5.52
C LEU A 199 -7.48 -9.10 -6.47
N PHE A 200 -8.03 -10.15 -7.10
CA PHE A 200 -9.22 -10.05 -7.93
C PHE A 200 -10.43 -9.57 -7.11
N ASP A 201 -10.66 -10.14 -5.93
CA ASP A 201 -11.72 -9.69 -5.01
C ASP A 201 -11.49 -8.23 -4.58
N VAL A 202 -10.24 -7.87 -4.24
CA VAL A 202 -9.85 -6.49 -3.88
C VAL A 202 -10.19 -5.49 -4.98
N THR A 203 -10.15 -5.87 -6.27
CA THR A 203 -10.56 -4.95 -7.35
C THR A 203 -12.00 -4.47 -7.20
N TYR A 204 -12.91 -5.33 -6.75
CA TYR A 204 -14.32 -4.96 -6.57
C TYR A 204 -14.51 -4.11 -5.32
N ASP A 205 -13.85 -4.48 -4.22
CA ASP A 205 -13.89 -3.70 -2.98
C ASP A 205 -13.32 -2.29 -3.19
N LEU A 206 -12.23 -2.17 -3.96
CA LEU A 206 -11.61 -0.88 -4.28
C LEU A 206 -12.53 0.04 -5.11
N GLU A 207 -13.22 -0.48 -6.13
CA GLU A 207 -14.19 0.30 -6.91
C GLU A 207 -15.43 0.70 -6.10
N ALA A 208 -15.81 -0.12 -5.12
CA ALA A 208 -16.87 0.24 -4.16
C ALA A 208 -16.38 1.29 -3.15
N TRP A 209 -15.11 1.25 -2.78
CA TRP A 209 -14.51 2.10 -1.74
C TRP A 209 -14.20 3.52 -2.25
N ALA A 210 -13.74 3.67 -3.48
CA ALA A 210 -13.34 4.94 -4.08
C ALA A 210 -13.60 4.99 -5.61
N PRO A 211 -13.74 6.19 -6.21
CA PRO A 211 -14.01 6.34 -7.64
C PRO A 211 -12.74 6.12 -8.49
N VAL A 212 -12.29 4.88 -8.59
CA VAL A 212 -11.18 4.44 -9.44
C VAL A 212 -11.65 3.38 -10.42
N ASP A 213 -10.93 3.23 -11.54
CA ASP A 213 -11.18 2.20 -12.54
C ASP A 213 -10.01 1.22 -12.53
N VAL A 214 -10.29 -0.02 -12.14
CA VAL A 214 -9.31 -1.11 -12.11
C VAL A 214 -9.69 -2.26 -13.04
N GLY A 215 -10.55 -2.00 -14.03
CA GLY A 215 -11.02 -3.00 -15.00
C GLY A 215 -9.88 -3.71 -15.71
N GLU A 216 -8.85 -2.98 -16.16
CA GLU A 216 -7.69 -3.59 -16.83
C GLU A 216 -6.85 -4.50 -15.91
N VAL A 217 -6.83 -4.20 -14.60
CA VAL A 217 -6.14 -5.05 -13.62
C VAL A 217 -6.96 -6.32 -13.37
N ARG A 218 -8.28 -6.16 -13.27
CA ARG A 218 -9.24 -7.26 -13.09
C ARG A 218 -9.19 -8.25 -14.24
N GLU A 219 -9.27 -7.77 -15.49
CA GLU A 219 -9.20 -8.63 -16.69
C GLU A 219 -7.91 -9.46 -16.70
N ARG A 220 -6.76 -8.84 -16.37
CA ARG A 220 -5.48 -9.56 -16.30
C ARG A 220 -5.47 -10.64 -15.21
N LEU A 221 -6.07 -10.38 -14.05
CA LEU A 221 -6.15 -11.36 -12.97
C LEU A 221 -7.11 -12.51 -13.33
N GLU A 222 -8.24 -12.20 -13.96
CA GLU A 222 -9.20 -13.19 -14.47
C GLU A 222 -8.57 -14.11 -15.53
N ASP A 223 -7.86 -13.53 -16.50
CA ASP A 223 -7.13 -14.28 -17.53
C ASP A 223 -6.11 -15.25 -16.91
N ALA A 224 -5.43 -14.82 -15.84
CA ALA A 224 -4.45 -15.66 -15.14
C ALA A 224 -5.11 -16.81 -14.36
N LEU A 225 -6.25 -16.58 -13.72
CA LEU A 225 -7.04 -17.64 -13.04
C LEU A 225 -7.60 -18.65 -14.06
N ALA A 226 -8.08 -18.17 -15.20
CA ALA A 226 -8.55 -19.04 -16.27
C ALA A 226 -7.43 -19.92 -16.84
N ALA A 227 -6.22 -19.38 -16.98
CA ALA A 227 -5.05 -20.14 -17.43
C ALA A 227 -4.64 -21.24 -16.44
N SER A 228 -4.70 -20.98 -15.13
CA SER A 228 -4.37 -22.00 -14.11
C SER A 228 -5.38 -23.15 -14.07
N ASP A 229 -6.67 -22.86 -14.30
CA ASP A 229 -7.71 -23.89 -14.37
C ASP A 229 -7.50 -24.84 -15.58
N GLU A 230 -7.07 -24.30 -16.73
CA GLU A 230 -6.79 -25.08 -17.94
C GLU A 230 -5.60 -26.04 -17.80
N ASP A 231 -4.61 -25.69 -16.95
CA ASP A 231 -3.45 -26.54 -16.66
C ASP A 231 -3.80 -27.71 -15.71
N ASP A 232 -4.79 -27.58 -14.81
CA ASP A 232 -5.24 -28.65 -13.90
C ASP A 232 -6.08 -29.73 -14.62
N ASP A 233 -6.92 -29.34 -15.57
CA ASP A 233 -7.73 -30.26 -16.39
C ASP A 233 -6.91 -31.06 -17.44
N GLY A 234 -5.64 -30.70 -17.65
CA GLY A 234 -4.74 -31.32 -18.64
C GLY A 234 -4.13 -32.68 -18.27
N ASP A 235 -4.18 -33.10 -16.99
CA ASP A 235 -3.56 -34.36 -16.49
C ASP A 235 -4.53 -35.56 -16.42
N GLU A 236 -5.77 -35.46 -16.93
CA GLU A 236 -6.63 -36.65 -17.07
C GLU A 236 -6.30 -37.42 -18.36
N GLY A 237 -5.10 -38.00 -18.38
CA GLY A 237 -4.63 -38.88 -19.44
C GLY A 237 -5.59 -40.06 -19.69
N PRO A 238 -5.72 -40.53 -20.94
CA PRO A 238 -6.66 -41.60 -21.28
C PRO A 238 -6.29 -42.87 -20.52
N ASN A 239 -7.13 -43.27 -19.57
CA ASN A 239 -7.08 -44.59 -18.95
C ASN A 239 -7.12 -45.67 -20.05
N ALA A 240 -6.00 -46.36 -20.23
CA ALA A 240 -5.78 -47.43 -21.19
C ALA A 240 -6.22 -48.79 -20.65
#